data_AF-A0A928HUQ6-F1
#
_entry.id   AF-A0A928HUQ6-F1
#
_cell.length_a   1.000
_cell.length_b   1.000
_cell.length_c   1.000
_cell.angle_alpha   90.00
_cell.angle_beta   90.00
_cell.angle_gamma   90.00
#
_symmetry.space_group_name_H-M   'P 1'
#
loop_
_entity.id
_entity.type
_entity.pdbx_description
1 polymer ?
#
loop_
_entity_poly.entity_id
_entity_poly.type
_entity_poly.pdbx_seq_one_letter_code
_entity_poly.pdbx_strand_id
1 'polypeptide(L)'
;MDSLNLAQLADIPFTTYRESAPIGREMRALLDSSGLKLEPVIAFDDEFSLACYVVASGDVVGLMLNTFEIGPFKEDVKVLPVEGFGDDWHPICMAYDSRLIQSEPLQVLIESVKELSEV
;
A
#
# COMPACT_ATOMS: atom_id res chain seq x y z
N MET A 1 -5.74 12.79 -16.03
CA MET A 1 -4.66 12.58 -15.06
C MET A 1 -4.46 11.09 -14.94
N ASP A 2 -3.28 10.62 -15.32
CA ASP A 2 -2.97 9.19 -15.50
C ASP A 2 -1.94 8.68 -14.46
N SER A 3 -1.36 9.60 -13.69
CA SER A 3 -0.47 9.39 -12.56
C SER A 3 -0.68 10.50 -11.52
N LEU A 4 -0.22 10.27 -10.30
CA LEU A 4 -0.20 11.24 -9.21
C LEU A 4 1.25 11.58 -8.83
N ASN A 5 1.60 12.85 -8.83
CA ASN A 5 2.84 13.35 -8.23
C ASN A 5 2.61 13.64 -6.74
N LEU A 6 3.47 13.14 -5.85
CA LEU A 6 3.32 13.35 -4.40
C LEU A 6 3.22 14.83 -4.00
N ALA A 7 3.86 15.74 -4.75
CA ALA A 7 3.77 17.18 -4.47
C ALA A 7 2.34 17.74 -4.61
N GLN A 8 1.47 17.10 -5.39
CA GLN A 8 0.07 17.51 -5.53
C GLN A 8 -0.72 17.33 -4.22
N LEU A 9 -0.25 16.46 -3.32
CA LEU A 9 -0.87 16.25 -2.00
C LEU A 9 -0.71 17.44 -1.06
N ALA A 10 0.15 18.43 -1.39
CA ALA A 10 0.25 19.65 -0.61
C ALA A 10 -1.03 20.51 -0.70
N ASP A 11 -1.75 20.41 -1.81
CA ASP A 11 -2.95 21.20 -2.10
C ASP A 11 -4.24 20.37 -2.08
N ILE A 12 -4.14 19.05 -1.89
CA ILE A 12 -5.27 18.11 -1.96
C ILE A 12 -5.40 17.36 -0.64
N PRO A 13 -6.57 17.41 0.03
CA PRO A 13 -6.85 16.59 1.20
C PRO A 13 -6.62 15.11 0.89
N PHE A 14 -5.83 14.44 1.72
CA PHE A 14 -5.54 13.02 1.54
C PHE A 14 -5.60 12.23 2.85
N THR A 15 -5.80 10.93 2.72
CA THR A 15 -5.74 9.95 3.82
C THR A 15 -4.70 8.89 3.48
N THR A 16 -4.09 8.31 4.51
CA THR A 16 -3.13 7.21 4.35
C THR A 16 -3.05 6.35 5.62
N TYR A 17 -2.05 5.49 5.71
CA TYR A 17 -1.80 4.61 6.85
C TYR A 17 -1.43 5.39 8.11
N ARG A 18 -1.89 4.89 9.27
CA ARG A 18 -1.40 5.31 10.58
C ARG A 18 0.04 4.84 10.73
N GLU A 19 0.90 5.66 11.33
CA GLU A 19 2.32 5.33 11.51
C GLU A 19 2.56 4.03 12.30
N SER A 20 1.61 3.62 13.16
CA SER A 20 1.67 2.35 13.89
C SER A 20 1.28 1.12 13.06
N ALA A 21 0.69 1.29 11.88
CA ALA A 21 0.38 0.18 10.97
C ALA A 21 1.68 -0.43 10.42
N PRO A 22 1.67 -1.71 9.99
CA PRO A 22 2.87 -2.38 9.47
C PRO A 22 3.62 -1.64 8.36
N ILE A 23 2.91 -0.91 7.48
CA ILE A 23 3.47 -0.08 6.40
C ILE A 23 3.50 1.42 6.72
N GLY A 24 3.01 1.82 7.90
CA GLY A 24 2.82 3.21 8.27
C GLY A 24 4.13 4.01 8.30
N ARG A 25 5.23 3.38 8.72
CA ARG A 25 6.55 4.03 8.78
C ARG A 25 7.15 4.23 7.40
N GLU A 26 7.06 3.23 6.53
CA GLU A 26 7.49 3.28 5.13
C GLU A 26 6.71 4.37 4.39
N MET A 27 5.40 4.47 4.63
CA MET A 27 4.57 5.53 4.08
C MET A 27 4.96 6.92 4.62
N ARG A 28 5.26 7.06 5.93
CA ARG A 28 5.76 8.33 6.47
C ARG A 28 7.08 8.74 5.81
N ALA A 29 8.02 7.80 5.67
CA ALA A 29 9.29 8.05 5.00
C ALA A 29 9.10 8.43 3.52
N LEU A 30 8.14 7.82 2.83
CA LEU A 30 7.74 8.19 1.47
C LEU A 30 7.27 9.64 1.40
N LEU A 31 6.36 10.03 2.29
CA LEU A 31 5.86 11.40 2.36
C LEU A 31 6.98 12.40 2.67
N ASP A 32 7.89 12.06 3.60
CA ASP A 32 9.05 12.89 3.94
C ASP A 32 10.03 13.06 2.78
N SER A 33 10.15 12.05 1.91
CA SER A 33 11.03 12.11 0.74
C SER A 33 10.67 13.21 -0.26
N SER A 34 9.42 13.70 -0.22
CA SER A 34 8.95 14.82 -1.05
C SER A 34 9.57 16.17 -0.65
N GLY A 35 10.14 16.28 0.55
CA GLY A 35 10.60 17.55 1.13
C GLY A 35 9.47 18.51 1.52
N LEU A 36 8.21 18.07 1.40
CA LEU A 36 7.02 18.84 1.75
C LEU A 36 6.45 18.33 3.07
N LYS A 37 5.80 19.24 3.82
CA LYS A 37 5.06 18.86 5.03
C LYS A 37 3.69 18.31 4.63
N LEU A 38 3.66 17.05 4.22
CA LEU A 38 2.44 16.32 3.91
C LEU A 38 1.88 15.65 5.16
N GLU A 39 0.67 16.03 5.56
CA GLU A 39 -0.04 15.47 6.71
C GLU A 39 -1.43 14.97 6.27
N PRO A 40 -1.77 13.71 6.53
CA PRO A 40 -3.09 13.19 6.18
C PRO A 40 -4.16 13.78 7.09
N VAL A 41 -5.37 13.96 6.55
CA VAL A 41 -6.53 14.48 7.31
C VAL A 41 -7.00 13.48 8.36
N ILE A 42 -6.89 12.19 8.03
CA ILE A 42 -7.17 11.05 8.89
C ILE A 42 -6.25 9.90 8.48
N ALA A 43 -5.97 8.97 9.39
CA ALA A 43 -5.12 7.82 9.13
C ALA A 43 -5.75 6.52 9.62
N PHE A 44 -5.53 5.44 8.86
CA PHE A 44 -6.16 4.12 9.06
C PHE A 44 -5.13 3.01 9.24
N ASP A 45 -5.54 1.91 9.86
CA ASP A 45 -4.66 0.77 10.11
C ASP A 45 -4.70 -0.28 8.97
N ASP A 46 -5.67 -0.18 8.06
CA ASP A 46 -5.92 -1.11 6.95
C ASP A 46 -6.45 -0.38 5.69
N GLU A 47 -6.22 -0.98 4.51
CA GLU A 47 -6.63 -0.45 3.21
C GLU A 47 -8.16 -0.42 3.05
N PHE A 48 -8.87 -1.42 3.56
CA PHE A 48 -10.32 -1.49 3.46
C PHE A 48 -11.01 -0.28 4.10
N SER A 49 -10.64 0.07 5.34
CA SER A 49 -11.19 1.22 6.07
C SER A 49 -10.82 2.54 5.41
N LEU A 50 -9.60 2.64 4.88
CA LEU A 50 -9.12 3.79 4.12
C LEU A 50 -9.93 3.98 2.84
N ALA A 51 -10.14 2.90 2.06
CA ALA A 51 -10.93 2.94 0.83
C ALA A 51 -12.40 3.28 1.10
N CYS A 52 -13.00 2.72 2.16
CA CYS A 52 -14.34 3.10 2.61
C CYS A 52 -14.47 4.60 2.85
N TYR A 53 -13.48 5.21 3.50
CA TYR A 53 -13.49 6.64 3.78
C TYR A 53 -13.39 7.48 2.51
N VAL A 54 -12.50 7.11 1.58
CA VAL A 54 -12.36 7.81 0.28
C VAL A 54 -13.67 7.80 -0.49
N VAL A 55 -14.31 6.63 -0.60
CA VAL A 55 -15.59 6.47 -1.30
C VAL A 55 -16.70 7.28 -0.61
N ALA A 56 -16.76 7.24 0.71
CA ALA A 56 -17.80 7.92 1.48
C ALA A 56 -17.65 9.45 1.50
N SER A 57 -16.41 9.97 1.54
CA SER A 57 -16.13 11.41 1.61
C SER A 57 -16.30 12.09 0.25
N GLY A 58 -15.82 11.45 -0.83
CA GLY A 58 -15.92 11.97 -2.20
C GLY A 58 -15.02 13.18 -2.51
N ASP A 59 -14.30 13.71 -1.53
CA ASP A 59 -13.44 14.91 -1.62
C ASP A 59 -12.01 14.70 -1.09
N VAL A 60 -11.63 13.46 -0.77
CA VAL A 60 -10.31 13.09 -0.25
C VAL A 60 -9.64 12.06 -1.15
N VAL A 61 -8.32 12.20 -1.36
CA VAL A 61 -7.50 11.21 -2.06
C VAL A 61 -6.99 10.14 -1.08
N GLY A 62 -7.10 8.87 -1.45
CA GLY A 62 -6.44 7.79 -0.71
C GLY A 62 -5.04 7.50 -1.25
N LEU A 63 -4.03 7.58 -0.40
CA LEU A 63 -2.68 7.09 -0.70
C LEU A 63 -2.49 5.73 -0.01
N MET A 64 -2.53 4.66 -0.79
CA MET A 64 -2.49 3.27 -0.31
C MET A 64 -1.84 2.32 -1.33
N LEU A 65 -1.49 1.12 -0.90
CA LEU A 65 -1.08 0.04 -1.79
C LEU A 65 -2.25 -0.47 -2.63
N ASN A 66 -1.95 -0.88 -3.86
CA ASN A 66 -2.92 -1.50 -4.76
C ASN A 66 -3.12 -2.99 -4.42
N THR A 67 -3.78 -3.27 -3.30
CA THR A 67 -4.05 -4.65 -2.84
C THR A 67 -5.43 -5.14 -3.29
N PHE A 68 -5.77 -6.40 -3.02
CA PHE A 68 -7.10 -6.95 -3.30
C PHE A 68 -8.22 -6.27 -2.48
N GLU A 69 -7.89 -5.59 -1.36
CA GLU A 69 -8.86 -4.96 -0.46
C GLU A 69 -9.60 -3.79 -1.12
N ILE A 70 -9.01 -3.16 -2.13
CA ILE A 70 -9.69 -2.12 -2.93
C ILE A 70 -10.71 -2.70 -3.91
N GLY A 71 -10.69 -4.02 -4.13
CA GLY A 71 -11.51 -4.74 -5.10
C GLY A 71 -12.99 -4.35 -5.10
N PRO A 72 -13.68 -4.30 -3.93
CA PRO A 72 -15.08 -3.91 -3.83
C PRO A 72 -15.40 -2.49 -4.29
N PHE A 73 -14.40 -1.59 -4.36
CA PHE A 73 -14.57 -0.16 -4.63
C PHE A 73 -14.04 0.27 -6.00
N LYS A 74 -13.50 -0.64 -6.81
CA LYS A 74 -12.81 -0.31 -8.09
C LYS A 74 -13.70 0.41 -9.11
N GLU A 75 -15.01 0.24 -9.04
CA GLU A 75 -15.95 0.94 -9.92
C GLU A 75 -16.28 2.37 -9.43
N ASP A 76 -16.08 2.63 -8.13
CA ASP A 76 -16.39 3.91 -7.49
C ASP A 76 -15.18 4.85 -7.40
N VAL A 77 -13.95 4.34 -7.61
CA VAL A 77 -12.72 5.11 -7.51
C VAL A 77 -11.84 4.96 -8.74
N LYS A 78 -11.12 6.03 -9.09
CA LYS A 78 -10.05 5.96 -10.08
C LYS A 78 -8.71 5.70 -9.37
N VAL A 79 -8.10 4.54 -9.64
CA VAL A 79 -6.76 4.21 -9.15
C VAL A 79 -5.72 4.86 -10.07
N LEU A 80 -4.77 5.59 -9.48
CA LEU A 80 -3.68 6.26 -10.20
C LEU A 80 -2.34 5.79 -9.63
N PRO A 81 -1.36 5.43 -10.47
CA PRO A 81 0.00 5.16 -10.01
C PRO A 81 0.65 6.44 -9.48
N VAL A 82 1.50 6.31 -8.47
CA VAL A 82 2.30 7.43 -7.94
C VAL A 82 3.61 7.52 -8.73
N GLU A 83 3.94 8.72 -9.22
CA GLU A 83 5.14 8.95 -10.02
C GLU A 83 6.42 8.64 -9.24
N GLY A 84 7.36 7.95 -9.89
CA GLY A 84 8.65 7.61 -9.30
C GLY A 84 8.64 6.34 -8.45
N PHE A 85 7.50 5.66 -8.33
CA PHE A 85 7.36 4.39 -7.59
C PHE A 85 6.93 3.27 -8.54
N GLY A 86 7.68 2.17 -8.50
CA GLY A 86 7.35 0.94 -9.23
C GLY A 86 6.40 0.05 -8.43
N ASP A 87 5.89 -1.00 -9.10
CA ASP A 87 5.03 -2.01 -8.47
C ASP A 87 5.75 -2.79 -7.35
N ASP A 88 7.08 -2.72 -7.31
CA ASP A 88 7.96 -3.37 -6.34
C ASP A 88 8.30 -2.50 -5.10
N TRP A 89 7.67 -1.33 -4.93
CA TRP A 89 7.99 -0.40 -3.84
C TRP A 89 7.85 -1.00 -2.43
N HIS A 90 6.84 -1.85 -2.20
CA HIS A 90 6.64 -2.54 -0.92
C HIS A 90 6.54 -4.06 -1.12
N PRO A 91 7.68 -4.78 -1.13
CA PRO A 91 7.67 -6.22 -1.36
C PRO A 91 7.13 -6.96 -0.14
N ILE A 92 6.23 -7.92 -0.37
CA ILE A 92 5.79 -8.89 0.63
C ILE A 92 6.73 -10.09 0.55
N CYS A 93 7.41 -10.41 1.67
CA CYS A 93 8.39 -11.49 1.71
C CYS A 93 7.97 -12.63 2.63
N MET A 94 8.30 -13.86 2.24
CA MET A 94 8.28 -15.00 3.13
C MET A 94 9.67 -15.20 3.74
N ALA A 95 9.75 -15.22 5.08
CA ALA A 95 10.97 -15.54 5.82
C ALA A 95 10.83 -16.91 6.49
N TYR A 96 11.84 -17.77 6.32
CA TYR A 96 11.94 -19.06 7.00
C TYR A 96 13.40 -19.42 7.30
N ASP A 97 13.64 -20.21 8.34
CA ASP A 97 14.98 -20.71 8.66
C ASP A 97 15.26 -21.98 7.85
N SER A 98 16.19 -21.87 6.90
CA SER A 98 16.60 -22.98 6.03
C SER A 98 17.35 -24.09 6.76
N ARG A 99 17.77 -23.88 8.02
CA ARG A 99 18.47 -24.88 8.84
C ARG A 99 17.51 -25.82 9.56
N LEU A 100 16.25 -25.44 9.72
CA LEU A 100 15.25 -26.27 10.38
C LEU A 100 14.75 -27.34 9.41
N ILE A 101 14.49 -28.55 9.94
CA ILE A 101 13.83 -29.60 9.15
C ILE A 101 12.43 -29.10 8.81
N GLN A 102 12.20 -28.87 7.52
CA GLN A 102 10.89 -28.48 7.00
C GLN A 102 10.08 -29.75 6.75
N SER A 103 8.85 -29.79 7.27
CA SER A 103 7.91 -30.84 6.91
C SER A 103 7.57 -30.76 5.42
N GLU A 104 7.20 -31.88 4.82
CA GLU A 104 6.80 -31.95 3.41
C GLU A 104 5.70 -30.90 3.05
N PRO A 105 4.64 -30.69 3.87
CA PRO A 105 3.67 -29.63 3.59
C PRO A 105 4.27 -28.21 3.59
N LEU A 106 5.26 -27.93 4.45
CA LEU A 106 5.91 -26.62 4.49
C LEU A 106 6.78 -26.40 3.25
N GLN A 107 7.45 -27.44 2.76
CA GLN A 107 8.24 -27.36 1.52
C GLN A 107 7.33 -27.07 0.31
N VAL A 108 6.19 -27.75 0.21
CA VAL A 108 5.19 -27.49 -0.85
C VAL A 108 4.69 -26.05 -0.79
N LEU A 109 4.41 -25.52 0.41
CA LEU A 109 4.00 -24.13 0.58
C LEU A 109 5.09 -23.15 0.13
N ILE A 110 6.35 -23.36 0.54
CA ILE A 110 7.48 -22.51 0.17
C ILE A 110 7.64 -22.47 -1.35
N GLU A 111 7.65 -23.62 -2.02
CA GLU A 111 7.78 -23.68 -3.48
C GLU A 111 6.58 -23.04 -4.18
N SER A 112 5.36 -23.25 -3.68
CA SER A 112 4.16 -22.61 -4.24
C SER A 112 4.23 -21.09 -4.16
N VAL A 113 4.72 -20.53 -3.04
CA VAL A 113 4.87 -19.08 -2.93
C VAL A 113 5.96 -18.54 -3.85
N LYS A 114 7.09 -19.24 -4.01
CA LYS A 114 8.13 -18.82 -4.98
C LYS A 114 7.59 -18.75 -6.39
N GLU A 115 6.90 -19.81 -6.85
CA GLU A 115 6.33 -19.88 -8.20
C GLU A 115 5.31 -18.75 -8.46
N LEU A 116 4.52 -18.39 -7.45
CA LEU A 116 3.52 -17.31 -7.55
C LEU A 116 4.11 -15.90 -7.39
N SER A 117 5.34 -15.77 -6.88
CA SER A 117 6.00 -14.48 -6.62
C SER A 117 6.93 -14.02 -7.74
N GLU A 118 7.28 -14.87 -8.72
CA GLU A 118 8.13 -14.55 -9.87
C GLU A 118 7.39 -13.86 -11.05
N VAL A 119 6.40 -13.01 -10.76
CA VAL A 119 5.67 -12.21 -11.77
C VAL A 119 6.16 -10.76 -11.76
#